data_AF-A0A090VV72-F1
#
_entry.id   AF-A0A090VV72-F1
#
_cell.length_a   1.000
_cell.length_b   1.000
_cell.length_c   1.000
_cell.angle_alpha   90.00
_cell.angle_beta   90.00
_cell.angle_gamma   90.00
#
_symmetry.space_group_name_H-M   'P 1'
#
loop_
_entity.id
_entity.type
_entity.pdbx_description
1 polymer ?
#
loop_
_entity_poly.entity_id
_entity_poly.type
_entity_poly.pdbx_seq_one_letter_code
_entity_poly.pdbx_strand_id
1 'polypeptide(L)' 'MENLQLESSDDIHALIGQMASQMLNTGTPLQAQNMMAFLQDQAEQTADGMRKQDYAMAMRAIADRVR' A
#
# COMPACT_ATOMS: atom_id res chain seq x y z
N MET A 1 -11.33 12.98 -19.09
CA MET A 1 -10.15 12.88 -18.20
C MET A 1 -10.48 11.89 -17.08
N GLU A 2 -10.79 10.64 -17.42
CA GLU A 2 -11.24 9.62 -16.45
C GLU A 2 -10.27 8.43 -16.32
N ASN A 3 -9.25 8.32 -17.20
CA ASN A 3 -8.32 7.18 -17.20
C ASN A 3 -7.25 7.24 -16.10
N LEU A 4 -6.75 8.43 -15.75
CA LEU A 4 -5.67 8.58 -14.77
C LEU A 4 -6.06 8.09 -13.36
N GLN A 5 -7.34 8.19 -13.01
CA GLN A 5 -7.83 7.84 -11.67
C GLN A 5 -8.09 6.34 -11.53
N LEU A 6 -8.42 5.66 -12.64
CA LEU A 6 -8.58 4.20 -12.69
C LEU A 6 -7.22 3.48 -12.75
N GLU A 7 -6.29 3.96 -13.57
CA GLU A 7 -4.91 3.43 -13.62
C GLU A 7 -4.24 3.54 -12.25
N SER A 8 -4.37 4.69 -11.59
CA SER A 8 -3.85 4.89 -10.22
C SER A 8 -4.51 3.96 -9.19
N SER A 9 -5.78 3.57 -9.35
CA SER A 9 -6.44 2.66 -8.42
C SER A 9 -6.00 1.22 -8.59
N ASP A 10 -5.75 0.77 -9.82
CA ASP A 10 -5.24 -0.58 -10.10
C ASP A 10 -3.81 -0.75 -9.57
N ASP A 11 -2.99 0.29 -9.70
CA ASP A 11 -1.62 0.32 -9.16
C ASP A 11 -1.60 0.20 -7.63
N ILE A 12 -2.53 0.86 -6.93
CA ILE A 12 -2.66 0.76 -5.47
C ILE A 12 -3.07 -0.66 -5.06
N HIS A 13 -4.03 -1.29 -5.75
CA HIS A 13 -4.45 -2.65 -5.43
C HIS A 13 -3.33 -3.67 -5.70
N ALA A 14 -2.60 -3.51 -6.79
CA ALA A 14 -1.43 -4.32 -7.11
C ALA A 14 -0.34 -4.18 -6.03
N LEU A 15 -0.08 -2.96 -5.58
CA LEU A 15 0.86 -2.67 -4.50
C LEU A 15 0.44 -3.34 -3.17
N ILE A 16 -0.83 -3.22 -2.79
CA ILE A 16 -1.36 -3.87 -1.58
C ILE A 16 -1.25 -5.40 -1.70
N GLY A 17 -1.54 -5.96 -2.88
CA GLY A 17 -1.40 -7.39 -3.14
C GLY A 17 0.05 -7.88 -3.06
N GLN A 18 1.00 -7.11 -3.60
CA GLN A 18 2.43 -7.41 -3.52
C GLN A 18 2.92 -7.37 -2.07
N MET A 19 2.57 -6.34 -1.31
CA MET A 19 2.86 -6.25 0.13
C MET A 19 2.30 -7.46 0.87
N ALA A 20 1.02 -7.79 0.65
CA ALA A 20 0.38 -8.90 1.33
C ALA A 20 1.09 -10.23 1.05
N SER A 21 1.49 -10.47 -0.21
CA SER A 21 2.31 -11.63 -0.59
C SER A 21 3.64 -11.68 0.17
N GLN A 22 4.36 -10.57 0.26
CA GLN A 22 5.64 -10.50 0.99
C GLN A 22 5.47 -10.77 2.49
N MET A 23 4.43 -10.19 3.11
CA MET A 23 4.13 -10.42 4.52
C MET A 23 3.79 -11.88 4.80
N LEU A 24 2.96 -12.50 3.95
CA LEU A 24 2.63 -13.93 4.08
C LEU A 24 3.86 -14.82 3.93
N ASN A 25 4.74 -14.52 2.96
CA ASN A 25 5.97 -15.28 2.73
C ASN A 25 6.97 -15.19 3.90
N THR A 26 6.89 -14.12 4.70
CA THR A 26 7.74 -13.92 5.89
C THR A 26 7.06 -14.39 7.19
N GLY A 27 5.85 -14.96 7.10
CA GLY A 27 5.08 -15.36 8.28
C GLY A 27 4.47 -14.19 9.06
N THR A 28 4.50 -12.98 8.50
CA THR A 28 3.92 -11.79 9.12
C THR A 28 2.41 -11.76 8.89
N PRO A 29 1.58 -11.69 9.95
CA PRO A 29 0.12 -11.64 9.80
C PRO A 29 -0.35 -10.39 9.05
N LEU A 30 -1.35 -10.54 8.18
CA LEU A 30 -2.03 -9.46 7.45
C LEU A 30 -3.02 -8.69 8.33
N GLN A 31 -2.55 -8.24 9.50
CA GLN A 31 -3.31 -7.35 10.35
C GLN A 31 -3.10 -5.91 9.87
N ALA A 32 -4.16 -5.10 9.92
CA ALA A 32 -4.12 -3.71 9.46
C ALA A 32 -2.93 -2.92 10.03
N GLN A 33 -2.65 -3.08 11.33
CA GLN A 33 -1.51 -2.45 11.99
C GLN A 33 -0.14 -2.84 11.38
N ASN A 34 0.04 -4.12 11.02
CA ASN A 34 1.28 -4.61 10.42
C ASN A 34 1.42 -4.12 8.98
N MET A 35 0.31 -4.10 8.24
CA MET A 35 0.27 -3.58 6.86
C MET A 35 0.57 -2.08 6.82
N MET A 36 -0.01 -1.30 7.75
CA MET A 36 0.25 0.13 7.89
C MET A 36 1.72 0.40 8.23
N ALA A 37 2.29 -0.35 9.20
CA ALA A 37 3.70 -0.21 9.58
C ALA A 37 4.64 -0.54 8.41
N PHE A 38 4.33 -1.58 7.64
CA PHE A 38 5.11 -1.94 6.46
C PHE A 38 5.09 -0.83 5.40
N LEU A 39 3.92 -0.30 5.07
CA LEU A 39 3.80 0.78 4.06
C LEU A 39 4.49 2.06 4.51
N GLN A 40 4.41 2.39 5.81
CA GLN A 40 5.12 3.53 6.37
C GLN A 40 6.64 3.37 6.23
N ASP A 41 7.18 2.20 6.58
CA ASP A 41 8.62 1.89 6.45
C ASP A 41 9.09 2.00 4.99
N GLN A 42 8.31 1.47 4.03
CA GLN A 42 8.62 1.62 2.61
C GLN A 42 8.56 3.08 2.12
N ALA A 43 7.62 3.88 2.64
CA ALA A 43 7.50 5.30 2.33
C ALA A 43 8.64 6.15 2.89
N GLU A 44 9.27 5.72 3.99
CA GLU A 44 10.44 6.36 4.59
C GLU A 44 11.72 6.01 3.83
N GLN A 45 11.81 4.80 3.28
CA GLN A 45 13.00 4.32 2.55
C GLN A 45 13.03 4.71 1.06
N THR A 46 11.87 5.04 0.46
CA THR A 46 11.82 5.43 -0.95
C THR A 46 12.22 6.91 -1.17
N ALA A 47 13.07 7.16 -2.16
CA ALA A 47 13.35 8.50 -2.66
C ALA A 47 12.41 8.93 -3.80
N ASP A 48 11.62 7.98 -4.33
CA ASP A 48 10.65 8.23 -5.40
C ASP A 48 9.37 8.84 -4.82
N GLY A 49 9.09 10.09 -5.19
CA GLY A 49 7.94 10.84 -4.73
C GLY A 49 6.59 10.27 -5.18
N MET A 50 6.53 9.63 -6.35
CA MET A 50 5.29 8.98 -6.82
C MET A 50 5.03 7.72 -5.99
N ARG A 51 6.04 6.86 -5.80
CA ARG A 51 5.91 5.69 -4.91
C ARG A 51 5.54 6.07 -3.49
N LYS A 52 6.11 7.16 -2.97
CA LYS A 52 5.77 7.67 -1.64
C LYS A 52 4.29 8.04 -1.54
N GLN A 53 3.73 8.63 -2.59
CA GLN A 53 2.31 8.91 -2.69
C GLN A 53 1.47 7.63 -2.79
N ASP A 54 1.91 6.62 -3.53
CA ASP A 54 1.22 5.33 -3.64
C ASP A 54 1.13 4.62 -2.29
N TYR A 55 2.21 4.60 -1.50
CA TYR A 55 2.18 4.06 -0.14
C TYR A 55 1.19 4.82 0.76
N ALA A 56 1.13 6.15 0.64
CA ALA A 56 0.16 6.96 1.39
C ALA A 56 -1.29 6.65 1.00
N MET A 57 -1.55 6.43 -0.29
CA MET A 57 -2.89 6.04 -0.76
C MET A 57 -3.26 4.63 -0.31
N ALA A 58 -2.32 3.69 -0.35
CA ALA A 58 -2.52 2.33 0.15
C ALA A 58 -2.83 2.31 1.66
N MET A 59 -2.12 3.12 2.46
CA MET A 59 -2.40 3.28 3.90
C MET A 59 -3.82 3.80 4.13
N ARG A 60 -4.26 4.79 3.35
CA ARG A 60 -5.62 5.32 3.43
C ARG A 60 -6.67 4.26 3.08
N ALA A 61 -6.46 3.49 2.02
CA ALA A 61 -7.39 2.44 1.60
C ALA A 61 -7.55 1.35 2.67
N ILE A 62 -6.46 0.98 3.35
CA ILE A 62 -6.50 0.04 4.49
C ILE A 62 -7.28 0.65 5.65
N ALA A 63 -6.98 1.90 6.03
CA ALA A 63 -7.67 2.59 7.13
C ALA A 63 -9.18 2.73 6.90
N ASP A 64 -9.60 3.04 5.67
CA ASP A 64 -11.01 3.18 5.30
C ASP A 64 -11.77 1.85 5.40
N ARG A 65 -11.09 0.70 5.26
CA ARG A 65 -11.71 -0.64 5.30
C ARG A 65 -11.77 -1.26 6.71
N VAL A 66 -11.05 -0.67 7.66
CA VAL A 66 -10.97 -1.15 9.06
C VAL A 66 -11.89 -0.33 9.99
N ARG A 67 -12.53 0.72 9.46
CA ARG A 67 -13.56 1.50 10.15
C ARG A 67 -14.86 0.71 10.38
#